data_AF-A0A937ATR3-F1
#
_entry.id   AF-A0A937ATR3-F1
#
_cell.length_a   1.000
_cell.length_b   1.000
_cell.length_c   1.000
_cell.angle_alpha   90.00
_cell.angle_beta   90.00
_cell.angle_gamma   90.00
#
_symmetry.space_group_name_H-M   'P 1'
#
loop_
_entity.id
_entity.type
_entity.pdbx_description
1 polymer ?
#
loop_
_entity_poly.entity_id
_entity_poly.type
_entity_poly.pdbx_seq_one_letter_code
_entity_poly.pdbx_strand_id
1 'polypeptide(L)'
;MLKVFAGVVAILLVASTASAEPVVYTWTGMGEKGTGGAKCPTYKMTIDVTVDGNEVKGRFQQEGRPERTFQTTLGKNGAIKTAAMVGGGGIMDVIGQIKEGDSKIKLDGYCIFEGKLTKKQ
;
A
#
# COMPACT_ATOMS: atom_id res chain seq x y z
N MET A 1 67.43 9.35 16.14
CA MET A 1 66.39 9.82 15.20
C MET A 1 65.56 8.60 14.82
N LEU A 2 64.33 8.45 15.34
CA LEU A 2 63.07 8.80 14.66
C LEU A 2 62.73 7.73 13.58
N LYS A 3 61.66 6.92 13.60
CA LYS A 3 60.25 7.16 14.00
C LYS A 3 59.52 5.80 14.06
N VAL A 4 58.63 5.64 15.04
CA VAL A 4 57.59 4.60 15.10
C VAL A 4 56.53 4.91 14.06
N PHE A 5 56.08 3.93 13.27
CA PHE A 5 54.84 4.02 12.52
C PHE A 5 53.92 2.85 12.89
N ALA A 6 53.13 3.08 13.94
CA ALA A 6 51.88 2.37 14.17
C ALA A 6 50.85 2.95 13.20
N GLY A 7 50.54 2.21 12.14
CA GLY A 7 49.51 2.57 11.16
C GLY A 7 48.20 1.88 11.51
N VAL A 8 47.25 2.65 12.05
CA VAL A 8 45.88 2.24 12.36
C VAL A 8 45.17 1.67 11.13
N VAL A 9 44.69 0.42 11.22
CA VAL A 9 43.79 -0.18 10.22
C VAL A 9 42.41 0.46 10.39
N ALA A 10 42.06 1.38 9.50
CA ALA A 10 40.73 1.95 9.41
C ALA A 10 39.79 0.93 8.74
N ILE A 11 38.97 0.26 9.55
CA ILE A 11 37.86 -0.57 9.07
C ILE A 11 36.79 0.40 8.54
N LEU A 12 36.70 0.55 7.21
CA LEU A 12 35.57 1.22 6.57
C LEU A 12 34.31 0.40 6.85
N LEU A 13 33.49 0.85 7.80
CA LEU A 13 32.12 0.41 7.96
C LEU A 13 31.34 0.90 6.74
N VAL A 14 31.12 0.02 5.77
CA VAL A 14 30.11 0.22 4.73
C VAL A 14 28.76 0.20 5.45
N ALA A 15 28.26 1.38 5.80
CA ALA A 15 26.89 1.56 6.25
C ALA A 15 25.98 1.27 5.04
N SER A 16 25.65 0.00 4.83
CA SER A 16 24.57 -0.39 3.93
C SER A 16 23.29 0.22 4.47
N THR A 17 22.78 1.27 3.82
CA THR A 17 21.40 1.70 3.98
C THR A 17 20.53 0.52 3.55
N ALA A 18 20.03 -0.24 4.51
CA ALA A 18 19.04 -1.28 4.28
C ALA A 18 17.75 -0.60 3.79
N SER A 19 17.65 -0.35 2.49
CA SER A 19 16.37 -0.05 1.85
C SER A 19 15.59 -1.36 1.89
N ALA A 20 14.56 -1.43 2.74
CA ALA A 20 13.66 -2.56 2.72
C ALA A 20 13.07 -2.67 1.30
N GLU A 21 13.12 -3.87 0.72
CA GLU A 21 12.51 -4.09 -0.60
C GLU A 21 11.00 -3.78 -0.53
N PRO A 22 10.43 -3.18 -1.59
CA PRO A 22 9.00 -2.88 -1.60
C PRO A 22 8.17 -4.13 -1.36
N VAL A 23 7.24 -4.05 -0.41
CA VAL A 23 6.31 -5.14 -0.10
C VAL A 23 4.98 -4.89 -0.79
N VAL A 24 4.50 -5.86 -1.57
CA VAL A 24 3.20 -5.79 -2.20
C VAL A 24 2.18 -6.63 -1.42
N TYR A 25 1.06 -6.03 -1.10
CA TYR A 25 -0.11 -6.68 -0.53
C TYR A 25 -1.24 -6.70 -1.55
N THR A 26 -2.13 -7.69 -1.47
CA THR A 26 -3.25 -7.81 -2.40
C THR A 26 -4.53 -8.26 -1.71
N TRP A 27 -5.65 -7.84 -2.28
CA TRP A 27 -6.98 -8.34 -1.97
C TRP A 27 -7.79 -8.43 -3.25
N THR A 28 -8.58 -9.49 -3.39
CA THR A 28 -9.57 -9.63 -4.46
C THR A 28 -10.89 -10.07 -3.84
N GLY A 29 -11.98 -9.40 -4.18
CA GLY A 29 -13.29 -9.74 -3.64
C GLY A 29 -14.43 -9.01 -4.32
N MET A 30 -15.64 -9.27 -3.80
CA MET A 30 -16.87 -8.65 -4.27
C MET A 30 -17.14 -7.35 -3.52
N GLY A 31 -17.82 -6.42 -4.18
CA GLY A 31 -18.25 -5.18 -3.56
C GLY A 31 -19.40 -5.40 -2.59
N GLU A 32 -19.50 -4.55 -1.59
CA GLU A 32 -20.62 -4.48 -0.67
C GLU A 32 -21.45 -3.22 -0.95
N LYS A 33 -22.67 -3.22 -0.43
CA LYS A 33 -23.58 -2.09 -0.59
C LYS A 33 -23.04 -0.90 0.22
N GLY A 34 -22.56 0.12 -0.49
CA GLY A 34 -22.21 1.42 0.08
C GLY A 34 -23.35 2.43 -0.08
N THR A 35 -23.01 3.66 -0.48
CA THR A 35 -23.98 4.69 -0.87
C THR A 35 -24.70 4.39 -2.19
N GLY A 36 -24.20 3.41 -2.95
CA GLY A 36 -24.72 3.01 -4.24
C GLY A 36 -25.86 1.99 -4.20
N GLY A 37 -26.20 1.53 -5.40
CA GLY A 37 -27.33 0.64 -5.65
C GLY A 37 -27.04 -0.85 -5.45
N ALA A 38 -28.09 -1.66 -5.55
CA ALA A 38 -28.11 -3.11 -5.31
C ALA A 38 -27.14 -3.97 -6.16
N LYS A 39 -26.44 -3.37 -7.13
CA LYS A 39 -25.51 -4.07 -8.03
C LYS A 39 -24.09 -4.23 -7.44
N CYS A 40 -23.75 -3.54 -6.35
CA CYS A 40 -22.40 -3.63 -5.77
C CYS A 40 -21.90 -5.07 -5.49
N PRO A 41 -22.74 -6.00 -4.97
CA PRO A 41 -22.37 -7.40 -4.78
C PRO A 41 -22.02 -8.19 -6.04
N THR A 42 -22.26 -7.62 -7.23
CA THR A 42 -21.89 -8.25 -8.52
C THR A 42 -20.56 -7.74 -9.07
N TYR A 43 -19.99 -6.69 -8.46
CA TYR A 43 -18.74 -6.11 -8.92
C TYR A 43 -17.56 -6.76 -8.21
N LYS A 44 -16.65 -7.31 -8.98
CA LYS A 44 -15.39 -7.86 -8.48
C LYS A 44 -14.26 -6.86 -8.65
N MET A 45 -13.43 -6.74 -7.63
CA MET A 45 -12.31 -5.79 -7.56
C MET A 45 -11.06 -6.52 -7.12
N THR A 46 -9.92 -6.17 -7.71
CA THR A 46 -8.58 -6.50 -7.20
C THR A 46 -7.89 -5.22 -6.76
N ILE A 47 -7.23 -5.26 -5.62
CA ILE A 47 -6.51 -4.13 -5.01
C ILE A 47 -5.11 -4.62 -4.66
N ASP A 48 -4.10 -3.95 -5.22
CA ASP A 48 -2.70 -4.11 -4.84
C ASP A 48 -2.24 -2.88 -4.05
N VAL A 49 -1.59 -3.09 -2.92
CA VAL A 49 -1.00 -2.03 -2.09
C VAL A 49 0.49 -2.29 -1.98
N THR A 50 1.30 -1.47 -2.63
CA THR A 50 2.77 -1.52 -2.53
C THR A 50 3.23 -0.57 -1.44
N VAL A 51 4.07 -1.06 -0.54
CA VAL A 51 4.69 -0.30 0.55
C VAL A 51 6.19 -0.29 0.34
N ASP A 52 6.77 0.89 0.16
CA ASP A 52 8.20 1.10 -0.01
C ASP A 52 8.68 2.11 1.04
N GLY A 53 9.28 1.60 2.12
CA GLY A 53 9.50 2.37 3.34
C GLY A 53 8.17 2.95 3.88
N ASN A 54 8.01 4.26 3.80
CA ASN A 54 6.79 4.97 4.20
C ASN A 54 5.86 5.29 3.02
N GLU A 55 6.30 5.14 1.78
CA GLU A 55 5.46 5.39 0.61
C GLU A 55 4.45 4.25 0.42
N VAL A 56 3.21 4.62 0.07
CA VAL A 56 2.14 3.69 -0.26
C VAL A 56 1.62 4.01 -1.64
N LYS A 57 1.71 3.03 -2.54
CA LYS A 57 1.16 3.09 -3.91
C LYS A 57 0.12 2.00 -4.07
N GLY A 58 -1.13 2.41 -4.24
CA GLY A 58 -2.24 1.52 -4.49
C GLY A 58 -2.59 1.43 -5.96
N ARG A 59 -2.86 0.23 -6.46
CA ARG A 59 -3.53 -0.02 -7.75
C ARG A 59 -4.81 -0.78 -7.48
N PHE A 60 -5.89 -0.42 -8.14
CA PHE A 60 -7.15 -1.15 -8.02
C PHE A 60 -7.88 -1.22 -9.34
N GLN A 61 -8.44 -2.39 -9.63
CA GLN A 61 -9.12 -2.67 -10.87
C GLN A 61 -10.40 -3.46 -10.62
N GLN A 62 -11.52 -2.86 -11.01
CA GLN A 62 -12.79 -3.55 -11.10
C GLN A 62 -12.83 -4.30 -12.43
N GLU A 63 -13.32 -5.54 -12.44
CA GLU A 63 -13.47 -6.33 -13.67
C GLU A 63 -14.32 -5.56 -14.71
N GLY A 64 -13.81 -5.50 -15.95
CA GLY A 64 -14.44 -4.75 -17.04
C GLY A 64 -14.31 -3.22 -16.93
N ARG A 65 -13.48 -2.69 -16.02
CA ARG A 65 -13.17 -1.25 -15.91
C ARG A 65 -11.66 -1.01 -16.00
N PRO A 66 -11.24 0.22 -16.37
CA PRO A 66 -9.83 0.61 -16.30
C PRO A 66 -9.27 0.50 -14.87
N GLU A 67 -7.99 0.14 -14.78
CA GLU A 67 -7.23 0.24 -13.52
C GLU A 67 -7.12 1.72 -13.09
N ARG A 68 -7.04 1.92 -11.77
CA ARG A 68 -6.86 3.22 -11.13
C ARG A 68 -5.86 3.12 -10.00
N THR A 69 -5.41 4.26 -9.52
CA THR A 69 -4.37 4.33 -8.51
C THR A 69 -4.68 5.31 -7.39
N PHE A 70 -4.07 5.08 -6.24
CA PHE A 70 -3.94 6.08 -5.18
C PHE A 70 -2.50 6.10 -4.66
N GLN A 71 -2.09 7.23 -4.11
CA GLN A 71 -0.79 7.37 -3.46
C GLN A 71 -0.94 8.11 -2.15
N THR A 72 -0.18 7.68 -1.15
CA THR A 72 -0.11 8.33 0.18
C THR A 72 1.15 7.86 0.90
N THR A 73 1.30 8.26 2.16
CA THR A 73 2.33 7.76 3.06
C THR A 73 1.69 7.05 4.25
N LEU A 74 2.40 6.08 4.82
CA LEU A 74 1.97 5.43 6.07
C LEU A 74 1.88 6.46 7.20
N GLY A 75 0.73 6.50 7.85
CA GLY A 75 0.51 7.22 9.10
C GLY A 75 0.96 6.39 10.31
N LYS A 76 0.66 6.91 11.51
CA LYS A 76 0.95 6.24 12.78
C LYS A 76 0.39 4.81 12.78
N ASN A 77 1.19 3.85 13.24
CA ASN A 77 0.84 2.43 13.29
C ASN A 77 0.47 1.82 11.92
N GLY A 78 1.08 2.31 10.84
CA GLY A 78 0.87 1.82 9.48
C GLY A 78 -0.49 2.20 8.87
N ALA A 79 -1.14 3.25 9.40
CA ALA A 79 -2.44 3.68 8.90
C ALA A 79 -2.35 4.20 7.45
N ILE A 80 -3.33 3.85 6.63
CA ILE A 80 -3.54 4.41 5.29
C ILE A 80 -4.81 5.24 5.35
N LYS A 81 -4.73 6.52 4.99
CA LYS A 81 -5.90 7.38 4.82
C LYS A 81 -5.63 8.35 3.67
N THR A 82 -6.37 8.20 2.58
CA THR A 82 -6.29 9.07 1.41
C THR A 82 -7.60 9.00 0.62
N ALA A 83 -7.67 9.70 -0.51
CA ALA A 83 -8.76 9.59 -1.46
C ALA A 83 -8.22 9.17 -2.83
N ALA A 84 -9.02 8.44 -3.60
CA ALA A 84 -8.71 8.03 -4.97
C ALA A 84 -9.74 8.58 -5.95
N MET A 85 -9.28 9.12 -7.07
CA MET A 85 -10.17 9.54 -8.16
C MET A 85 -10.59 8.32 -8.99
N VAL A 86 -11.89 8.19 -9.27
CA VAL A 86 -12.46 7.06 -10.04
C VAL A 86 -12.97 7.40 -11.44
N GLY A 87 -12.70 8.62 -11.90
CA GLY A 87 -13.13 9.12 -13.21
C GLY A 87 -14.53 9.70 -13.18
N GLY A 88 -14.85 10.55 -14.15
CA GLY A 88 -16.14 11.26 -14.19
C GLY A 88 -16.40 12.18 -12.98
N GLY A 89 -15.34 12.63 -12.30
CA GLY A 89 -15.44 13.43 -11.07
C GLY A 89 -15.73 12.63 -9.79
N GLY A 90 -15.89 11.31 -9.87
CA GLY A 90 -16.09 10.46 -8.70
C GLY A 90 -14.84 10.34 -7.84
N ILE A 91 -15.02 10.33 -6.52
CA ILE A 91 -13.97 10.14 -5.52
C ILE A 91 -14.39 8.97 -4.62
N MET A 92 -13.41 8.21 -4.13
CA MET A 92 -13.59 7.24 -3.06
C MET A 92 -12.57 7.46 -1.95
N ASP A 93 -12.97 7.20 -0.71
CA ASP A 93 -12.06 7.18 0.42
C ASP A 93 -11.29 5.86 0.46
N VAL A 94 -9.99 5.96 0.72
CA VAL A 94 -9.10 4.82 0.89
C VAL A 94 -8.63 4.80 2.33
N ILE A 95 -9.09 3.79 3.06
CA ILE A 95 -8.81 3.63 4.50
C ILE A 95 -8.21 2.24 4.69
N GLY A 96 -7.10 2.15 5.40
CA GLY A 96 -6.45 0.86 5.61
C GLY A 96 -5.43 0.89 6.73
N GLN A 97 -4.79 -0.25 6.91
CA GLN A 97 -3.71 -0.42 7.85
C GLN A 97 -2.76 -1.49 7.34
N ILE A 98 -1.46 -1.19 7.37
CA ILE A 98 -0.39 -2.16 7.15
C ILE A 98 0.18 -2.54 8.51
N LYS A 99 -0.07 -3.78 8.90
CA LYS A 99 0.41 -4.40 10.13
C LYS A 99 0.68 -5.87 9.87
N GLU A 100 1.76 -6.39 10.45
CA GLU A 100 2.07 -7.81 10.38
C GLU A 100 0.89 -8.66 10.90
N GLY A 101 0.44 -9.60 10.07
CA GLY A 101 -0.68 -10.50 10.38
C GLY A 101 -2.10 -9.90 10.34
N ASP A 102 -2.29 -8.57 10.28
CA ASP A 102 -3.61 -7.93 10.26
C ASP A 102 -3.70 -6.74 9.28
N SER A 103 -3.00 -6.82 8.16
CA SER A 103 -3.10 -5.80 7.12
C SER A 103 -4.49 -5.84 6.47
N LYS A 104 -5.08 -4.67 6.22
CA LYS A 104 -6.44 -4.53 5.69
C LYS A 104 -6.62 -3.24 4.89
N ILE A 105 -7.60 -3.27 3.98
CA ILE A 105 -7.94 -2.13 3.14
C ILE A 105 -9.46 -2.03 3.02
N LYS A 106 -9.94 -0.80 2.84
CA LYS A 106 -11.31 -0.44 2.53
C LYS A 106 -11.28 0.72 1.52
N LEU A 107 -11.91 0.51 0.37
CA LEU A 107 -12.22 1.54 -0.62
C LEU A 107 -13.71 1.85 -0.48
N ASP A 108 -14.04 3.03 0.05
CA ASP A 108 -15.39 3.48 0.34
C ASP A 108 -15.84 4.53 -0.68
N GLY A 109 -16.84 4.19 -1.49
CA GLY A 109 -17.41 5.11 -2.47
C GLY A 109 -18.84 4.71 -2.82
N TYR A 110 -19.14 4.64 -4.12
CA TYR A 110 -20.44 4.12 -4.57
C TYR A 110 -20.66 2.67 -4.11
N CYS A 111 -19.64 1.82 -4.24
CA CYS A 111 -19.60 0.50 -3.60
C CYS A 111 -18.48 0.47 -2.58
N ILE A 112 -18.61 -0.37 -1.56
CA ILE A 112 -17.55 -0.61 -0.58
C ILE A 112 -16.77 -1.83 -1.03
N PHE A 113 -15.45 -1.77 -1.02
CA PHE A 113 -14.59 -2.94 -1.23
C PHE A 113 -13.63 -3.04 -0.05
N GLU A 114 -13.85 -4.02 0.81
CA GLU A 114 -13.07 -4.16 2.04
C GLU A 114 -12.63 -5.59 2.31
N GLY A 115 -11.50 -5.71 2.99
CA GLY A 115 -11.04 -7.01 3.48
C GLY A 115 -9.60 -7.01 3.94
N LYS A 116 -9.17 -8.20 4.38
CA LYS A 116 -7.80 -8.46 4.79
C LYS A 116 -6.89 -8.53 3.57
N LEU A 117 -5.78 -7.84 3.64
CA LEU A 117 -4.71 -7.86 2.66
C LEU A 117 -3.81 -9.08 2.91
N THR A 118 -3.47 -9.78 1.83
CA THR A 118 -2.48 -10.87 1.85
C THR A 118 -1.20 -10.38 1.22
N LYS A 119 -0.04 -10.66 1.83
CA LYS A 119 1.26 -10.33 1.24
C LYS A 119 1.47 -11.18 -0.02
N LYS A 120 1.75 -10.54 -1.17
CA LYS A 120 2.20 -11.25 -2.37
C LYS A 120 3.63 -11.75 -2.10
N GLN A 121 3.87 -13.03 -2.39
CA GLN A 121 5.20 -13.63 -2.34
C GLN A 121 6.04 -13.13 -3.51
#